data_AF-A0A1W0X730-F1
#
_entry.id   AF-A0A1W0X730-F1
#
_cell.length_a   1.000
_cell.length_b   1.000
_cell.length_c   1.000
_cell.angle_alpha   90.00
_cell.angle_beta   90.00
_cell.angle_gamma   90.00
#
_symmetry.space_group_name_H-M   'P 1'
#
loop_
_entity.id
_entity.type
_entity.pdbx_description
1 polymer ?
#
loop_
_entity_poly.entity_id
_entity_poly.type
_entity_poly.pdbx_seq_one_letter_code
_entity_poly.pdbx_strand_id
1 'polypeptide(L)'
;MLFLFTFFLWQRIVLHNQADPLDGLRHIIPTHNIPLQAAHAAIHQPLKLRQVDAHQTAWRVAVESILKTVRITLPHVNVQSAPVFYNVWIHLASAVDDVLYGDDGQIVEWGTDDVDFEVMNFFRSEILPHVALIPIDDLKFTLNVFHKGSLHRHVMEPSHVLPTGSEKVATLCFEALLDFHLYHAHKIPEADDINLPAILLRCEKILSGLTAESDTNAVSRGKNSLRCIKSVLHSIKQTSVTNVDRQVWHDVIMLYPKLVGLVPVHLNVPLRAEFRNLLAAALLQYSELIQPPFKL
;
A
#
# COMPACT_ATOMS: atom_id res chain seq x y z
N MET A 1 -4.92 -31.47 -4.71
CA MET A 1 -6.34 -31.88 -4.88
C MET A 1 -7.34 -30.93 -4.21
N LEU A 2 -7.12 -30.44 -2.99
CA LEU A 2 -8.06 -29.47 -2.34
C LEU A 2 -8.16 -28.11 -3.06
N PHE A 3 -7.06 -27.59 -3.62
CA PHE A 3 -7.05 -26.33 -4.38
C PHE A 3 -7.90 -26.38 -5.66
N LEU A 4 -7.91 -27.54 -6.32
CA LEU A 4 -8.78 -27.76 -7.48
C LEU A 4 -10.24 -27.85 -7.03
N PHE A 5 -10.53 -28.38 -5.84
CA PHE A 5 -11.91 -28.51 -5.37
C PHE A 5 -12.53 -27.16 -4.99
N THR A 6 -11.78 -26.26 -4.35
CA THR A 6 -12.23 -24.88 -4.06
C THR A 6 -12.31 -24.04 -5.33
N PHE A 7 -11.35 -24.18 -6.25
CA PHE A 7 -11.39 -23.54 -7.55
C PHE A 7 -12.58 -24.03 -8.39
N PHE A 8 -12.87 -25.33 -8.43
CA PHE A 8 -14.02 -25.87 -9.16
C PHE A 8 -15.36 -25.51 -8.50
N LEU A 9 -15.44 -25.45 -7.17
CA LEU A 9 -16.65 -25.02 -6.48
C LEU A 9 -16.95 -23.55 -6.76
N TRP A 10 -15.91 -22.71 -6.73
CA TRP A 10 -15.98 -21.28 -7.03
C TRP A 10 -16.23 -21.01 -8.53
N GLN A 11 -15.57 -21.76 -9.41
CA GLN A 11 -15.78 -21.72 -10.85
C GLN A 11 -17.20 -22.21 -11.23
N ARG A 12 -17.78 -23.16 -10.51
CA ARG A 12 -19.15 -23.64 -10.73
C ARG A 12 -20.21 -22.64 -10.24
N ILE A 13 -19.89 -21.82 -9.23
CA ILE A 13 -20.72 -20.68 -8.80
C ILE A 13 -20.69 -19.55 -9.85
N VAL A 14 -19.54 -19.31 -10.47
CA VAL A 14 -19.33 -18.17 -11.39
C VAL A 14 -19.71 -18.49 -12.84
N LEU A 15 -19.43 -19.69 -13.35
CA LEU A 15 -19.61 -20.00 -14.79
C LEU A 15 -20.99 -20.56 -15.17
N HIS A 16 -21.83 -20.98 -14.22
CA HIS A 16 -23.09 -21.66 -14.55
C HIS A 16 -24.34 -20.77 -14.56
N ASN A 17 -24.22 -19.47 -14.24
CA ASN A 17 -25.32 -18.51 -14.28
C ASN A 17 -25.12 -17.45 -15.38
N GLN A 18 -25.48 -17.80 -16.62
CA GLN A 18 -25.77 -16.83 -17.68
C GLN A 18 -27.22 -16.32 -17.67
N ALA A 19 -27.94 -16.53 -16.56
CA ALA A 19 -29.24 -15.91 -16.30
C ALA A 19 -29.16 -15.25 -14.92
N ASP A 20 -29.62 -14.00 -14.85
CA ASP A 20 -29.69 -13.08 -13.70
C ASP A 20 -28.92 -13.52 -12.42
N PRO A 21 -27.72 -12.96 -12.16
CA PRO A 21 -26.75 -13.52 -11.21
C PRO A 21 -27.18 -13.53 -9.73
N LEU A 22 -28.34 -12.97 -9.37
CA LEU A 22 -28.79 -12.86 -7.98
C LEU A 22 -29.87 -13.88 -7.57
N ASP A 23 -30.60 -14.49 -8.52
CA ASP A 23 -31.69 -15.40 -8.17
C ASP A 23 -31.18 -16.83 -7.85
N GLY A 24 -30.12 -17.27 -8.53
CA GLY A 24 -29.46 -18.55 -8.24
C GLY A 24 -28.66 -18.55 -6.92
N LEU A 25 -28.19 -17.39 -6.46
CA LEU A 25 -27.42 -17.28 -5.20
C LEU A 25 -28.29 -17.48 -3.95
N ARG A 26 -29.59 -17.16 -4.03
CA ARG A 26 -30.53 -17.31 -2.90
C ARG A 26 -30.86 -18.76 -2.55
N HIS A 27 -30.74 -19.67 -3.52
CA HIS A 27 -31.14 -21.07 -3.36
C HIS A 27 -29.95 -22.04 -3.26
N ILE A 28 -28.74 -21.62 -3.65
CA ILE A 28 -27.55 -22.50 -3.67
C ILE A 28 -26.62 -22.23 -2.49
N ILE A 29 -26.70 -21.05 -1.86
CA ILE A 29 -25.96 -20.76 -0.63
C ILE A 29 -26.89 -21.11 0.52
N PRO A 30 -26.80 -22.32 1.13
CA PRO A 30 -27.28 -22.44 2.50
C PRO A 30 -26.55 -21.36 3.30
N THR A 31 -27.23 -20.78 4.28
CA THR A 31 -26.80 -19.75 5.25
C THR A 31 -25.56 -20.12 6.08
N HIS A 32 -24.68 -20.96 5.55
CA HIS A 32 -23.41 -21.33 6.11
C HIS A 32 -22.33 -20.53 5.40
N ASN A 33 -21.74 -19.63 6.17
CA ASN A 33 -20.34 -19.23 6.06
C ASN A 33 -19.57 -20.29 5.26
N ILE A 34 -18.85 -19.89 4.20
CA ILE A 34 -17.67 -20.66 3.78
C ILE A 34 -16.96 -21.02 5.09
N PRO A 35 -16.76 -22.30 5.44
CA PRO A 35 -16.24 -22.64 6.75
C PRO A 35 -14.96 -21.84 6.93
N LEU A 36 -14.95 -20.96 7.94
CA LEU A 36 -13.89 -19.98 8.16
C LEU A 36 -12.49 -20.64 8.06
N GLN A 37 -12.41 -21.86 8.57
CA GLN A 37 -11.25 -22.73 8.53
C GLN A 37 -10.82 -23.15 7.12
N ALA A 38 -11.76 -23.38 6.18
CA ALA A 38 -11.45 -23.75 4.79
C ALA A 38 -10.95 -22.55 3.99
N ALA A 39 -11.53 -21.36 4.18
CA ALA A 39 -11.03 -20.13 3.56
C ALA A 39 -9.65 -19.76 4.10
N HIS A 40 -9.48 -19.80 5.42
CA HIS A 40 -8.20 -19.61 6.08
C HIS A 40 -7.13 -20.61 5.58
N ALA A 41 -7.44 -21.91 5.55
CA ALA A 41 -6.49 -22.91 5.07
C ALA A 41 -6.12 -22.72 3.58
N ALA A 42 -7.10 -22.38 2.73
CA ALA A 42 -6.86 -22.17 1.31
C ALA A 42 -5.96 -20.96 1.01
N ILE A 43 -6.04 -19.90 1.82
CA ILE A 43 -5.27 -18.67 1.66
C ILE A 43 -3.92 -18.77 2.40
N HIS A 44 -3.93 -19.07 3.70
CA HIS A 44 -2.72 -18.98 4.52
C HIS A 44 -1.76 -20.14 4.30
N GLN A 45 -2.23 -21.38 4.08
CA GLN A 45 -1.34 -22.54 4.04
C GLN A 45 -0.34 -22.50 2.88
N PRO A 46 -0.72 -22.17 1.63
CA PRO A 46 0.25 -22.05 0.55
C PRO A 46 1.21 -20.89 0.76
N LEU A 47 0.74 -19.80 1.37
CA LEU A 47 1.52 -18.59 1.61
C LEU A 47 2.61 -18.81 2.67
N LYS A 48 2.32 -19.62 3.69
CA LYS A 48 3.32 -20.06 4.68
C LYS A 48 4.48 -20.85 4.08
N LEU A 49 4.32 -21.46 2.90
CA LEU A 49 5.41 -22.19 2.25
C LEU A 49 6.59 -21.27 1.88
N ARG A 50 6.37 -19.96 1.70
CA ARG A 50 7.46 -18.99 1.49
C ARG A 50 8.46 -18.98 2.64
N GLN A 51 7.95 -19.08 3.88
CA GLN A 51 8.78 -19.07 5.09
C GLN A 51 9.58 -20.38 5.25
N VAL A 52 9.11 -21.47 4.63
CA VAL A 52 9.79 -22.77 4.65
C VAL A 52 10.87 -22.84 3.59
N ASP A 53 10.59 -22.37 2.36
CA ASP A 53 11.55 -22.33 1.25
C ASP A 53 11.14 -21.28 0.20
N ALA A 54 11.88 -20.17 0.15
CA ALA A 54 11.63 -19.05 -0.75
C ALA A 54 11.81 -19.40 -2.24
N HIS A 55 12.57 -20.46 -2.56
CA HIS A 55 12.83 -20.89 -3.94
C HIS A 55 11.69 -21.73 -4.55
N GLN A 56 10.73 -22.18 -3.72
CA GLN A 56 9.58 -22.91 -4.22
C GLN A 56 8.59 -21.98 -4.93
N THR A 57 8.02 -22.42 -6.04
CA THR A 57 7.05 -21.63 -6.82
C THR A 57 5.60 -21.85 -6.38
N ALA A 58 5.34 -22.86 -5.53
CA ALA A 58 3.99 -23.22 -5.10
C ALA A 58 3.26 -22.07 -4.38
N TRP A 59 3.97 -21.32 -3.52
CA TRP A 59 3.40 -20.15 -2.85
C TRP A 59 3.12 -19.01 -3.84
N ARG A 60 3.97 -18.81 -4.85
CA ARG A 60 3.77 -17.80 -5.91
C ARG A 60 2.52 -18.10 -6.74
N VAL A 61 2.38 -19.35 -7.17
CA VAL A 61 1.18 -19.80 -7.91
C VAL A 61 -0.08 -19.63 -7.07
N ALA A 62 0.00 -19.87 -5.76
CA ALA A 62 -1.11 -19.64 -4.86
C ALA A 62 -1.46 -18.15 -4.73
N VAL A 63 -0.46 -17.26 -4.56
CA VAL A 63 -0.65 -15.80 -4.62
C VAL A 63 -1.36 -15.43 -5.91
N GLU A 64 -0.78 -15.76 -7.07
CA GLU A 64 -1.35 -15.42 -8.39
C GLU A 64 -2.79 -15.93 -8.56
N SER A 65 -3.06 -17.16 -8.10
CA SER A 65 -4.40 -17.75 -8.14
C SER A 65 -5.39 -16.97 -7.28
N ILE A 66 -4.99 -16.56 -6.06
CA ILE A 66 -5.82 -15.75 -5.17
C ILE A 66 -6.07 -14.38 -5.79
N LEU A 67 -5.03 -13.67 -6.23
CA LEU A 67 -5.16 -12.34 -6.83
C LEU A 67 -6.09 -12.39 -8.05
N LYS A 68 -5.91 -13.37 -8.95
CA LYS A 68 -6.76 -13.54 -10.14
C LYS A 68 -8.21 -13.86 -9.79
N THR A 69 -8.42 -14.73 -8.80
CA THR A 69 -9.76 -15.11 -8.32
C THR A 69 -10.46 -13.88 -7.76
N VAL A 70 -9.81 -13.13 -6.87
CA VAL A 70 -10.40 -11.93 -6.27
C VAL A 70 -10.68 -10.86 -7.32
N ARG A 71 -9.78 -10.60 -8.28
CA ARG A 71 -10.01 -9.67 -9.40
C ARG A 71 -11.29 -9.99 -10.19
N ILE A 72 -11.62 -11.27 -10.35
CA ILE A 72 -12.84 -11.69 -11.06
C ILE A 72 -14.08 -11.53 -10.17
N THR A 73 -14.03 -11.91 -8.89
CA THR A 73 -15.22 -11.80 -8.01
C THR A 73 -15.53 -10.40 -7.55
N LEU A 74 -14.50 -9.60 -7.26
CA LEU A 74 -14.65 -8.35 -6.52
C LEU A 74 -15.59 -7.34 -7.22
N PRO A 75 -15.53 -7.17 -8.56
CA PRO A 75 -16.48 -6.31 -9.26
C PRO A 75 -17.95 -6.73 -9.13
N HIS A 76 -18.21 -7.99 -8.76
CA HIS A 76 -19.56 -8.51 -8.54
C HIS A 76 -20.03 -8.37 -7.09
N VAL A 77 -19.15 -7.99 -6.15
CA VAL A 77 -19.53 -7.77 -4.76
C VAL A 77 -20.23 -6.43 -4.64
N ASN A 78 -21.46 -6.45 -4.12
CA ASN A 78 -22.26 -5.26 -3.85
C ASN A 78 -22.82 -5.30 -2.43
N VAL A 79 -23.59 -4.27 -2.03
CA VAL A 79 -24.15 -4.14 -0.68
C VAL A 79 -24.99 -5.36 -0.25
N GLN A 80 -25.69 -6.00 -1.18
CA GLN A 80 -26.53 -7.17 -0.88
C GLN A 80 -25.71 -8.43 -0.67
N SER A 81 -24.61 -8.61 -1.42
CA SER A 81 -23.75 -9.78 -1.32
C SER A 81 -22.61 -9.62 -0.31
N ALA A 82 -22.27 -8.39 0.09
CA ALA A 82 -21.17 -8.08 1.00
C ALA A 82 -21.15 -8.90 2.29
N PRO A 83 -22.29 -9.21 2.96
CA PRO A 83 -22.29 -10.04 4.17
C PRO A 83 -21.71 -11.45 3.95
N VAL A 84 -21.81 -12.00 2.73
CA VAL A 84 -21.23 -13.32 2.39
C VAL A 84 -19.69 -13.27 2.38
N PHE A 85 -19.12 -12.09 2.16
CA PHE A 85 -17.68 -11.88 2.04
C PHE A 85 -17.05 -11.24 3.29
N TYR A 86 -17.81 -11.02 4.37
CA TYR A 86 -17.34 -10.30 5.56
C TYR A 86 -15.98 -10.81 6.05
N ASN A 87 -15.83 -12.13 6.21
CA ASN A 87 -14.59 -12.71 6.73
C ASN A 87 -13.46 -12.84 5.68
N VAL A 88 -13.72 -12.62 4.40
CA VAL A 88 -12.70 -12.78 3.36
C VAL A 88 -11.65 -11.68 3.49
N TRP A 89 -12.06 -10.47 3.85
CA TRP A 89 -11.18 -9.31 3.97
C TRP A 89 -10.11 -9.52 5.05
N ILE A 90 -10.53 -9.91 6.25
CA ILE A 90 -9.60 -10.15 7.36
C ILE A 90 -8.63 -11.29 7.05
N HIS A 91 -9.08 -12.37 6.38
CA HIS A 91 -8.18 -13.46 5.99
C HIS A 91 -7.19 -13.05 4.91
N LEU A 92 -7.62 -12.28 3.91
CA LEU A 92 -6.72 -11.75 2.89
C LEU A 92 -5.66 -10.86 3.54
N ALA A 93 -6.08 -9.89 4.34
CA ALA A 93 -5.16 -8.96 5.00
C ALA A 93 -4.23 -9.69 5.98
N SER A 94 -4.75 -10.61 6.79
CA SER A 94 -3.94 -11.39 7.74
C SER A 94 -2.94 -12.28 7.03
N ALA A 95 -3.29 -12.89 5.89
CA ALA A 95 -2.34 -13.70 5.17
C ALA A 95 -1.21 -12.88 4.55
N VAL A 96 -1.50 -11.64 4.10
CA VAL A 96 -0.46 -10.71 3.66
C VAL A 96 0.41 -10.26 4.83
N ASP A 97 -0.20 -9.98 5.99
CA ASP A 97 0.52 -9.64 7.22
C ASP A 97 1.52 -10.74 7.61
N ASP A 98 1.06 -11.99 7.66
CA ASP A 98 1.87 -13.18 7.95
C ASP A 98 3.03 -13.34 6.95
N VAL A 99 2.77 -13.12 5.65
CA VAL A 99 3.75 -13.30 4.58
C VAL A 99 4.83 -12.22 4.58
N LEU A 100 4.44 -10.96 4.82
CA LEU A 100 5.34 -9.82 4.72
C LEU A 100 6.09 -9.53 6.02
N TYR A 101 5.49 -9.85 7.17
CA TYR A 101 6.00 -9.47 8.49
C TYR A 101 6.20 -10.64 9.47
N GLY A 102 5.71 -11.84 9.14
CA GLY A 102 5.81 -12.99 10.03
C GLY A 102 5.12 -12.81 11.39
N ASP A 103 5.31 -13.78 12.27
CA ASP A 103 4.63 -13.83 13.58
C ASP A 103 5.13 -12.73 14.55
N ASP A 104 6.38 -12.29 14.40
CA ASP A 104 7.01 -11.27 15.26
C ASP A 104 6.71 -9.83 14.80
N GLY A 105 5.98 -9.67 13.68
CA GLY A 105 5.65 -8.38 13.08
C GLY A 105 6.87 -7.59 12.58
N GLN A 106 8.03 -8.25 12.45
CA GLN A 106 9.27 -7.68 11.98
C GLN A 106 9.48 -8.01 10.51
N ILE A 107 10.02 -7.07 9.74
CA ILE A 107 10.24 -7.31 8.32
C ILE A 107 11.42 -8.29 8.17
N VAL A 108 11.12 -9.54 7.81
CA VAL A 108 12.11 -10.63 7.81
C VAL A 108 13.03 -10.56 6.60
N GLU A 109 12.49 -10.27 5.41
CA GLU A 109 13.21 -9.94 4.17
C GLU A 109 12.16 -9.79 3.06
N TRP A 110 11.95 -8.58 2.54
CA TRP A 110 11.12 -8.42 1.34
C TRP A 110 11.85 -8.96 0.13
N GLY A 111 11.16 -9.82 -0.62
CA GLY A 111 11.72 -10.62 -1.69
C GLY A 111 12.35 -9.74 -2.76
N THR A 112 13.51 -10.16 -3.24
CA THR A 112 14.20 -9.56 -4.39
C THR A 112 13.39 -9.67 -5.70
N ASP A 113 12.32 -10.47 -5.68
CA ASP A 113 11.43 -10.71 -6.81
C ASP A 113 10.12 -9.95 -6.55
N ASP A 114 9.65 -9.19 -7.54
CA ASP A 114 8.55 -8.19 -7.51
C ASP A 114 7.18 -8.64 -6.92
N VAL A 115 7.04 -9.85 -6.38
CA VAL A 115 5.80 -10.43 -5.84
C VAL A 115 5.26 -9.63 -4.64
N ASP A 116 6.13 -9.18 -3.72
CA ASP A 116 5.69 -8.38 -2.55
C ASP A 116 5.05 -7.06 -3.00
N PHE A 117 5.65 -6.46 -4.02
CA PHE A 117 5.10 -5.28 -4.66
C PHE A 117 3.76 -5.59 -5.34
N GLU A 118 3.64 -6.70 -6.07
CA GLU A 118 2.40 -7.08 -6.73
C GLU A 118 1.25 -7.31 -5.73
N VAL A 119 1.53 -8.02 -4.63
CA VAL A 119 0.56 -8.28 -3.55
C VAL A 119 0.08 -6.97 -2.95
N MET A 120 1.00 -6.11 -2.50
CA MET A 120 0.62 -4.82 -1.91
C MET A 120 -0.08 -3.91 -2.92
N ASN A 121 0.30 -3.99 -4.20
CA ASN A 121 -0.29 -3.16 -5.23
C ASN A 121 -1.72 -3.62 -5.54
N PHE A 122 -1.96 -4.93 -5.52
CA PHE A 122 -3.29 -5.49 -5.62
C PHE A 122 -4.20 -5.01 -4.48
N PHE A 123 -3.73 -4.99 -3.22
CA PHE A 123 -4.54 -4.44 -2.13
C PHE A 123 -4.86 -2.96 -2.34
N ARG A 124 -3.88 -2.18 -2.79
CA ARG A 124 -4.10 -0.76 -3.09
C ARG A 124 -5.08 -0.55 -4.25
N SER A 125 -4.91 -1.26 -5.37
CA SER A 125 -5.64 -0.99 -6.62
C SER A 125 -6.98 -1.70 -6.71
N GLU A 126 -7.13 -2.85 -6.06
CA GLU A 126 -8.34 -3.66 -6.13
C GLU A 126 -9.15 -3.60 -4.84
N ILE A 127 -8.51 -3.64 -3.66
CA ILE A 127 -9.25 -3.75 -2.39
C ILE A 127 -9.68 -2.39 -1.86
N LEU A 128 -8.76 -1.42 -1.76
CA LEU A 128 -9.05 -0.10 -1.19
C LEU A 128 -10.16 0.69 -1.91
N PRO A 129 -10.36 0.62 -3.24
CA PRO A 129 -11.48 1.28 -3.89
C PRO A 129 -12.85 0.81 -3.39
N HIS A 130 -12.92 -0.39 -2.80
CA HIS A 130 -14.15 -1.01 -2.29
C HIS A 130 -14.32 -0.83 -0.76
N VAL A 131 -13.63 0.12 -0.13
CA VAL A 131 -13.72 0.42 1.32
C VAL A 131 -15.14 0.59 1.89
N ALA A 132 -16.15 0.87 1.06
CA ALA A 132 -17.55 0.93 1.50
C ALA A 132 -18.16 -0.44 1.81
N LEU A 133 -17.58 -1.51 1.28
CA LEU A 133 -18.03 -2.89 1.43
C LEU A 133 -17.24 -3.65 2.50
N ILE A 134 -16.14 -3.06 2.99
CA ILE A 134 -15.24 -3.66 3.96
C ILE A 134 -15.70 -3.28 5.37
N PRO A 135 -15.82 -4.26 6.29
CA PRO A 135 -16.09 -3.97 7.70
C PRO A 135 -15.03 -3.07 8.31
N ILE A 136 -15.42 -2.19 9.24
CA ILE A 136 -14.53 -1.16 9.79
C ILE A 136 -13.30 -1.79 10.47
N ASP A 137 -13.48 -2.86 11.24
CA ASP A 137 -12.36 -3.51 11.94
C ASP A 137 -11.39 -4.21 10.97
N ASP A 138 -11.90 -4.83 9.92
CA ASP A 138 -11.10 -5.48 8.87
C ASP A 138 -10.35 -4.44 8.03
N LEU A 139 -10.98 -3.28 7.79
CA LEU A 139 -10.35 -2.15 7.13
C LEU A 139 -9.25 -1.56 8.00
N LYS A 140 -9.47 -1.37 9.30
CA LYS A 140 -8.43 -0.93 10.26
C LYS A 140 -7.23 -1.89 10.22
N PHE A 141 -7.50 -3.21 10.22
CA PHE A 141 -6.44 -4.20 10.12
C PHE A 141 -5.67 -4.09 8.79
N THR A 142 -6.37 -3.95 7.66
CA THR A 142 -5.76 -3.79 6.34
C THR A 142 -4.88 -2.53 6.26
N LEU A 143 -5.34 -1.40 6.82
CA LEU A 143 -4.53 -0.19 6.92
C LEU A 143 -3.31 -0.38 7.81
N ASN A 144 -3.42 -1.15 8.89
CA ASN A 144 -2.28 -1.50 9.73
C ASN A 144 -1.21 -2.32 8.98
N VAL A 145 -1.61 -3.23 8.08
CA VAL A 145 -0.68 -3.96 7.18
C VAL A 145 0.13 -2.97 6.34
N PHE A 146 -0.51 -1.93 5.78
CA PHE A 146 0.21 -0.87 5.06
C PHE A 146 1.06 -0.02 6.01
N HIS A 147 0.59 0.33 7.21
CA HIS A 147 1.35 1.13 8.18
C HIS A 147 2.69 0.47 8.50
N LYS A 148 2.68 -0.83 8.81
CA LYS A 148 3.89 -1.61 9.18
C LYS A 148 5.02 -1.49 8.17
N GLY A 149 4.70 -1.54 6.87
CA GLY A 149 5.67 -1.46 5.78
C GLY A 149 5.86 -0.06 5.20
N SER A 150 5.14 0.95 5.69
CA SER A 150 5.14 2.26 5.04
C SER A 150 6.47 3.01 5.18
N LEU A 151 6.86 3.67 4.10
CA LEU A 151 8.07 4.50 4.04
C LEU A 151 8.09 5.60 5.12
N HIS A 152 6.93 6.15 5.49
CA HIS A 152 6.89 7.26 6.46
C HIS A 152 7.35 6.84 7.85
N ARG A 153 7.17 5.57 8.26
CA ARG A 153 7.69 5.08 9.55
C ARG A 153 9.20 5.23 9.62
N HIS A 154 9.92 4.88 8.56
CA HIS A 154 11.38 5.08 8.49
C HIS A 154 11.80 6.56 8.58
N VAL A 155 10.99 7.47 8.06
CA VAL A 155 11.25 8.91 8.14
C VAL A 155 11.02 9.42 9.57
N MET A 156 9.93 8.98 10.20
CA MET A 156 9.50 9.43 11.52
C MET A 156 10.31 8.80 12.65
N GLU A 157 10.60 7.50 12.58
CA GLU A 157 11.23 6.68 13.61
C GLU A 157 12.67 6.31 13.23
N PRO A 158 13.70 6.92 13.85
CA PRO A 158 15.09 6.64 13.50
C PRO A 158 15.54 5.19 13.74
N SER A 159 14.87 4.48 14.64
CA SER A 159 15.12 3.06 14.95
C SER A 159 14.53 2.11 13.90
N HIS A 160 13.57 2.58 13.09
CA HIS A 160 12.96 1.75 12.07
C HIS A 160 13.86 1.67 10.86
N VAL A 161 14.38 0.49 10.55
CA VAL A 161 15.26 0.24 9.39
C VAL A 161 14.47 -0.49 8.33
N LEU A 162 14.43 0.07 7.13
CA LEU A 162 13.85 -0.60 5.97
C LEU A 162 14.82 -1.68 5.47
N PRO A 163 14.34 -2.88 5.12
CA PRO A 163 15.19 -3.89 4.47
C PRO A 163 15.79 -3.36 3.17
N THR A 164 16.97 -3.84 2.79
CA THR A 164 17.57 -3.48 1.50
C THR A 164 16.67 -3.88 0.34
N GLY A 165 16.40 -2.99 -0.61
CA GLY A 165 15.54 -3.26 -1.78
C GLY A 165 14.04 -3.10 -1.53
N SER A 166 13.64 -2.80 -0.29
CA SER A 166 12.24 -2.63 0.11
C SER A 166 11.61 -1.30 -0.33
N GLU A 167 12.39 -0.34 -0.87
CA GLU A 167 11.96 1.04 -1.04
C GLU A 167 10.74 1.18 -1.93
N LYS A 168 10.61 0.30 -2.94
CA LYS A 168 9.48 0.29 -3.87
C LYS A 168 8.17 -0.10 -3.16
N VAL A 169 8.20 -1.17 -2.37
CA VAL A 169 7.06 -1.63 -1.58
C VAL A 169 6.75 -0.63 -0.46
N ALA A 170 7.76 -0.07 0.21
CA ALA A 170 7.55 0.90 1.26
C ALA A 170 6.91 2.20 0.75
N THR A 171 7.32 2.64 -0.44
CA THR A 171 6.72 3.78 -1.14
C THR A 171 5.27 3.47 -1.48
N LEU A 172 4.98 2.29 -2.04
CA LEU A 172 3.62 1.85 -2.36
C LEU A 172 2.72 1.80 -1.12
N CYS A 173 3.22 1.28 0.00
CA CYS A 173 2.50 1.28 1.27
C CYS A 173 2.16 2.69 1.76
N PHE A 174 3.12 3.63 1.64
CA PHE A 174 2.86 5.01 1.97
C PHE A 174 1.82 5.65 1.03
N GLU A 175 1.92 5.42 -0.27
CA GLU A 175 0.96 5.93 -1.27
C GLU A 175 -0.45 5.38 -1.05
N ALA A 176 -0.60 4.09 -0.69
CA ALA A 176 -1.91 3.51 -0.37
C ALA A 176 -2.60 4.21 0.81
N LEU A 177 -1.81 4.58 1.82
CA LEU A 177 -2.31 5.30 2.99
C LEU A 177 -2.60 6.77 2.68
N LEU A 178 -1.82 7.40 1.82
CA LEU A 178 -2.11 8.74 1.31
C LEU A 178 -3.44 8.76 0.56
N ASP A 179 -3.66 7.79 -0.33
CA ASP A 179 -4.92 7.67 -1.06
C ASP A 179 -6.08 7.50 -0.07
N PHE A 180 -5.93 6.61 0.93
CA PHE A 180 -6.95 6.44 1.95
C PHE A 180 -7.21 7.73 2.75
N HIS A 181 -6.16 8.42 3.20
CA HIS A 181 -6.26 9.68 3.93
C HIS A 181 -7.02 10.74 3.11
N LEU A 182 -6.67 10.92 1.84
CA LEU A 182 -7.22 11.97 0.99
C LEU A 182 -8.65 11.68 0.49
N TYR A 183 -9.05 10.41 0.37
CA TYR A 183 -10.37 10.06 -0.18
C TYR A 183 -11.34 9.48 0.85
N HIS A 184 -10.84 8.93 1.96
CA HIS A 184 -11.62 8.05 2.84
C HIS A 184 -11.40 8.27 4.34
N ALA A 185 -10.59 9.25 4.78
CA ALA A 185 -10.30 9.47 6.21
C ALA A 185 -11.56 9.59 7.10
N HIS A 186 -12.65 10.18 6.59
CA HIS A 186 -13.93 10.29 7.31
C HIS A 186 -14.57 8.95 7.71
N LYS A 187 -14.17 7.83 7.08
CA LYS A 187 -14.72 6.50 7.38
C LYS A 187 -14.17 5.89 8.67
N ILE A 188 -13.01 6.35 9.14
CA ILE A 188 -12.40 5.83 10.38
C ILE A 188 -11.89 7.00 11.22
N PRO A 189 -12.78 7.64 12.02
CA PRO A 189 -12.44 8.84 12.80
C PRO A 189 -11.32 8.64 13.84
N GLU A 190 -11.08 7.40 14.25
CA GLU A 190 -10.12 7.00 15.29
C GLU A 190 -8.95 6.17 14.73
N ALA A 191 -8.77 6.09 13.41
CA ALA A 191 -7.56 5.48 12.87
C ALA A 191 -6.35 6.34 13.25
N ASP A 192 -5.20 5.71 13.48
CA ASP A 192 -3.89 6.37 13.51
C ASP A 192 -3.60 6.97 12.13
N ASP A 193 -4.28 8.05 11.79
CA ASP A 193 -4.21 8.65 10.47
C ASP A 193 -2.82 9.23 10.20
N ILE A 194 -2.43 9.26 8.93
CA ILE A 194 -1.16 9.85 8.52
C ILE A 194 -1.21 11.36 8.79
N ASN A 195 -0.37 11.82 9.72
CA ASN A 195 -0.18 13.25 9.97
C ASN A 195 0.74 13.87 8.90
N LEU A 196 0.14 14.28 7.79
CA LEU A 196 0.84 14.88 6.64
C LEU A 196 1.72 16.09 7.03
N PRO A 197 1.23 17.10 7.78
CA PRO A 197 2.07 18.22 8.22
C PRO A 197 3.31 17.76 9.02
N ALA A 198 3.14 16.82 9.95
CA ALA A 198 4.26 16.30 10.75
C ALA A 198 5.29 15.57 9.89
N ILE A 199 4.84 14.79 8.90
CA ILE A 199 5.73 14.08 7.97
C ILE A 199 6.49 15.06 7.08
N LEU A 200 5.82 16.07 6.51
CA LEU A 200 6.45 17.08 5.67
C LEU A 200 7.51 17.88 6.46
N LEU A 201 7.16 18.32 7.67
CA LEU A 201 8.09 18.99 8.58
C LEU A 201 9.30 18.10 8.93
N ARG A 202 9.07 16.80 9.15
CA ARG A 202 10.16 15.85 9.43
C ARG A 202 11.06 15.66 8.22
N CYS A 203 10.49 15.53 7.02
CA CYS A 203 11.23 15.45 5.77
C CYS A 203 12.11 16.70 5.57
N GLU A 204 11.55 17.90 5.79
CA GLU A 204 12.30 19.16 5.72
C GLU A 204 13.51 19.15 6.65
N LYS A 205 13.30 18.77 7.92
CA LYS A 205 14.37 18.73 8.94
C LYS A 205 15.49 17.76 8.57
N ILE A 206 15.15 16.58 8.07
CA ILE A 206 16.15 15.59 7.64
C ILE A 206 16.96 16.15 6.48
N LEU A 207 16.29 16.70 5.47
CA LEU A 207 16.94 17.22 4.26
C LEU A 207 17.81 18.43 4.56
N SER A 208 17.35 19.34 5.41
CA SER A 208 18.10 20.55 5.81
C SER A 208 19.36 20.24 6.62
N GLY A 209 19.43 19.05 7.23
CA GLY A 209 20.61 18.57 7.95
C GLY A 209 21.66 17.88 7.08
N LEU A 210 21.40 17.68 5.78
CA LEU A 210 22.35 17.02 4.88
C LEU A 210 23.53 17.92 4.53
N THR A 211 24.72 17.37 4.65
CA THR A 211 26.00 18.03 4.35
C THR A 211 26.90 17.06 3.55
N ALA A 212 28.03 17.56 3.05
CA ALA A 212 29.00 16.71 2.34
C ALA A 212 29.56 15.56 3.23
N GLU A 213 29.55 15.76 4.54
CA GLU A 213 30.05 14.82 5.55
C GLU A 213 28.96 13.87 6.07
N SER A 214 27.71 13.98 5.60
CA SER A 214 26.63 13.10 6.01
C SER A 214 26.95 11.63 5.77
N ASP A 215 26.69 10.81 6.79
CA ASP A 215 26.84 9.37 6.71
C ASP A 215 25.77 8.71 5.81
N THR A 216 25.97 7.42 5.54
CA THR A 216 25.07 6.61 4.71
C THR A 216 23.64 6.59 5.22
N ASN A 217 23.43 6.59 6.54
CA ASN A 217 22.09 6.52 7.13
C ASN A 217 21.33 7.84 6.95
N ALA A 218 22.00 8.97 7.22
CA ALA A 218 21.46 10.30 6.98
C ALA A 218 21.07 10.48 5.51
N VAL A 219 21.95 10.08 4.58
CA VAL A 219 21.65 10.12 3.14
C VAL A 219 20.49 9.20 2.77
N SER A 220 20.42 7.98 3.33
CA SER A 220 19.30 7.05 3.11
C SER A 220 17.96 7.64 3.56
N ARG A 221 17.92 8.23 4.77
CA ARG A 221 16.74 8.95 5.28
C ARG A 221 16.38 10.15 4.43
N GLY A 222 17.38 10.85 3.89
CA GLY A 222 17.19 11.91 2.90
C GLY A 222 16.52 11.41 1.61
N LYS A 223 17.00 10.29 1.04
CA LYS A 223 16.37 9.64 -0.12
C LYS A 223 14.91 9.28 0.16
N ASN A 224 14.63 8.72 1.32
CA ASN A 224 13.29 8.32 1.72
C ASN A 224 12.38 9.54 1.98
N SER A 225 12.92 10.64 2.52
CA SER A 225 12.21 11.92 2.63
C SER A 225 11.81 12.47 1.26
N LEU A 226 12.70 12.39 0.26
CA LEU A 226 12.39 12.81 -1.11
C LEU A 226 11.30 11.96 -1.76
N ARG A 227 11.30 10.64 -1.53
CA ARG A 227 10.23 9.72 -1.98
C ARG A 227 8.90 10.07 -1.32
N CYS A 228 8.87 10.34 -0.02
CA CYS A 228 7.67 10.81 0.69
C CYS A 228 7.13 12.10 0.07
N ILE A 229 7.97 13.13 -0.07
CA ILE A 229 7.56 14.42 -0.65
C ILE A 229 7.00 14.24 -2.07
N LYS A 230 7.69 13.46 -2.92
CA LYS A 230 7.22 13.15 -4.27
C LYS A 230 5.84 12.49 -4.25
N SER A 231 5.62 11.51 -3.37
CA SER A 231 4.36 10.77 -3.26
C SER A 231 3.22 11.68 -2.81
N VAL A 232 3.45 12.51 -1.78
CA VAL A 232 2.48 13.51 -1.32
C VAL A 232 2.11 14.46 -2.45
N LEU A 233 3.10 15.06 -3.12
CA LEU A 233 2.89 15.95 -4.27
C LEU A 233 2.09 15.29 -5.40
N HIS A 234 2.38 14.03 -5.69
CA HIS A 234 1.68 13.28 -6.72
C HIS A 234 0.20 13.07 -6.35
N SER A 235 -0.07 12.57 -5.14
CA SER A 235 -1.44 12.30 -4.68
C SER A 235 -2.27 13.58 -4.56
N ILE A 236 -1.74 14.68 -4.01
CA ILE A 236 -2.52 15.93 -3.87
C ILE A 236 -2.90 16.53 -5.23
N LYS A 237 -2.08 16.34 -6.28
CA LYS A 237 -2.39 16.84 -7.63
C LYS A 237 -3.52 16.07 -8.31
N GLN A 238 -3.68 14.80 -7.98
CA GLN A 238 -4.75 13.96 -8.50
C GLN A 238 -6.05 14.10 -7.70
N THR A 239 -5.95 14.65 -6.49
CA THR A 239 -7.06 14.80 -5.56
C THR A 239 -7.84 16.09 -5.83
N SER A 240 -9.15 16.08 -5.54
CA SER A 240 -9.95 17.31 -5.50
C SER A 240 -9.38 18.30 -4.48
N VAL A 241 -9.36 19.59 -4.83
CA VAL A 241 -8.89 20.69 -3.96
C VAL A 241 -9.60 20.72 -2.60
N THR A 242 -10.85 20.23 -2.55
CA THR A 242 -11.66 20.18 -1.31
C THR A 242 -11.12 19.23 -0.26
N ASN A 243 -10.33 18.23 -0.65
CA ASN A 243 -9.83 17.19 0.26
C ASN A 243 -8.39 17.47 0.70
N VAL A 244 -7.76 18.53 0.19
CA VAL A 244 -6.41 18.92 0.55
C VAL A 244 -6.47 20.03 1.58
N ASP A 245 -5.96 19.76 2.79
CA ASP A 245 -5.89 20.76 3.84
C ASP A 245 -4.99 21.95 3.44
N ARG A 246 -5.40 23.17 3.82
CA ARG A 246 -4.70 24.40 3.45
C ARG A 246 -3.28 24.46 4.01
N GLN A 247 -3.05 23.92 5.21
CA GLN A 247 -1.73 23.84 5.81
C GLN A 247 -0.85 22.88 5.03
N VAL A 248 -1.36 21.70 4.66
CA VAL A 248 -0.62 20.73 3.82
C VAL A 248 -0.21 21.37 2.49
N TRP A 249 -1.11 22.10 1.84
CA TRP A 249 -0.79 22.83 0.61
C TRP A 249 0.32 23.86 0.83
N HIS A 250 0.21 24.67 1.90
CA HIS A 250 1.21 25.66 2.25
C HIS A 250 2.59 25.02 2.49
N ASP A 251 2.65 23.97 3.30
CA ASP A 251 3.89 23.27 3.66
C ASP A 251 4.58 22.71 2.42
N VAL A 252 3.83 22.12 1.50
CA VAL A 252 4.36 21.62 0.22
C VAL A 252 4.96 22.75 -0.61
N ILE A 253 4.29 23.90 -0.74
CA ILE A 253 4.86 25.05 -1.48
C ILE A 253 6.14 25.56 -0.81
N MET A 254 6.17 25.62 0.53
CA MET A 254 7.33 26.09 1.29
C MET A 254 8.54 25.14 1.24
N LEU A 255 8.34 23.87 0.89
CA LEU A 255 9.41 22.92 0.66
C LEU A 255 10.20 23.20 -0.63
N TYR A 256 9.60 23.81 -1.64
CA TYR A 256 10.27 24.00 -2.95
C TYR A 256 11.62 24.70 -2.85
N PRO A 257 11.76 25.89 -2.22
CA PRO A 257 13.06 26.56 -2.07
C PRO A 257 14.08 25.71 -1.30
N LYS A 258 13.63 24.91 -0.33
CA LYS A 258 14.49 24.02 0.46
C LYS A 258 15.07 22.92 -0.42
N LEU A 259 14.24 22.30 -1.27
CA LEU A 259 14.68 21.28 -2.21
C LEU A 259 15.67 21.84 -3.24
N VAL A 260 15.42 23.04 -3.78
CA VAL A 260 16.36 23.71 -4.69
C VAL A 260 17.70 23.97 -3.99
N GLY A 261 17.68 24.33 -2.71
CA GLY A 261 18.88 24.49 -1.88
C GLY A 261 19.73 23.21 -1.71
N LEU A 262 19.19 22.03 -2.00
CA LEU A 262 19.94 20.75 -1.95
C LEU A 262 20.70 20.46 -3.25
N VAL A 263 20.40 21.13 -4.35
CA VAL A 263 21.10 20.95 -5.64
C VAL A 263 22.62 21.11 -5.54
N PRO A 264 23.18 22.12 -4.83
CA PRO A 264 24.62 22.25 -4.65
C PRO A 264 25.24 21.29 -3.62
N VAL A 265 24.45 20.51 -2.87
CA VAL A 265 24.99 19.64 -1.81
C VAL A 265 25.78 18.47 -2.42
N HIS A 266 27.06 18.39 -2.08
CA HIS A 266 27.99 17.38 -2.62
C HIS A 266 28.12 16.17 -1.69
N LEU A 267 27.14 15.26 -1.72
CA LEU A 267 27.14 14.01 -0.93
C LEU A 267 28.23 13.01 -1.39
N ASN A 268 28.63 12.07 -0.55
CA ASN A 268 29.62 11.05 -0.89
C ASN A 268 29.19 10.10 -2.05
N VAL A 269 30.19 9.56 -2.75
CA VAL A 269 30.09 9.05 -4.14
C VAL A 269 29.17 7.83 -4.37
N PRO A 270 28.95 6.85 -3.48
CA PRO A 270 28.05 5.75 -3.85
C PRO A 270 26.56 6.14 -3.87
N LEU A 271 26.14 7.14 -3.09
CA LEU A 271 24.72 7.47 -2.89
C LEU A 271 24.27 8.75 -3.61
N ARG A 272 25.23 9.53 -4.14
CA ARG A 272 24.99 10.83 -4.79
C ARG A 272 24.08 10.71 -6.01
N ALA A 273 24.29 9.72 -6.88
CA ALA A 273 23.56 9.61 -8.14
C ALA A 273 22.06 9.34 -7.90
N GLU A 274 21.73 8.36 -7.06
CA GLU A 274 20.36 8.04 -6.70
C GLU A 274 19.69 9.20 -5.97
N PHE A 275 20.38 9.84 -5.02
CA PHE A 275 19.85 11.02 -4.34
C PHE A 275 19.52 12.15 -5.30
N ARG A 276 20.41 12.47 -6.26
CA ARG A 276 20.16 13.50 -7.27
C ARG A 276 18.98 13.15 -8.17
N ASN A 277 18.82 11.89 -8.56
CA ASN A 277 17.69 11.44 -9.36
C ASN A 277 16.36 11.60 -8.59
N LEU A 278 16.35 11.25 -7.30
CA LEU A 278 15.18 11.44 -6.43
C LEU A 278 14.87 12.92 -6.22
N LEU A 279 15.89 13.75 -6.02
CA LEU A 279 15.73 15.20 -5.88
C LEU A 279 15.15 15.81 -7.15
N ALA A 280 15.69 15.44 -8.32
CA ALA A 280 15.15 15.85 -9.61
C ALA A 280 13.70 15.40 -9.79
N ALA A 281 13.38 14.14 -9.47
CA ALA A 281 12.02 13.62 -9.57
C ALA A 281 11.03 14.35 -8.64
N ALA A 282 11.44 14.73 -7.43
CA ALA A 282 10.64 15.52 -6.50
C ALA A 282 10.46 16.96 -7.01
N LEU A 283 11.52 17.63 -7.46
CA LEU A 283 11.47 18.98 -8.03
C LEU A 283 10.57 19.04 -9.28
N LEU A 284 10.62 18.01 -10.13
CA LEU A 284 9.77 17.92 -11.32
C LEU A 284 8.27 17.88 -10.96
N GLN A 285 7.88 17.38 -9.78
CA GLN A 285 6.47 17.42 -9.37
C GLN A 285 5.92 18.84 -9.22
N TYR A 286 6.79 19.83 -8.94
CA TYR A 286 6.43 21.25 -8.84
C TYR A 286 6.30 21.94 -10.20
N SER A 287 6.76 21.33 -11.30
CA SER A 287 6.68 21.95 -12.63
C SER A 287 5.24 22.29 -13.04
N GLU A 288 4.28 21.46 -12.63
CA GLU A 288 2.84 21.67 -12.85
C GLU A 288 2.25 22.70 -11.88
N LEU A 289 2.82 22.84 -10.68
CA LEU A 289 2.39 23.83 -9.67
C LEU A 289 2.83 25.26 -10.00
N ILE A 290 3.89 25.40 -10.80
CA ILE A 290 4.50 26.68 -11.18
C ILE A 290 3.98 27.14 -12.57
N GLN A 291 3.04 26.41 -13.20
CA GLN A 291 2.45 26.89 -14.45
C GLN A 291 1.63 28.16 -14.20
N PRO A 292 1.81 29.21 -15.03
CA PRO A 292 0.95 30.38 -14.98
C PRO A 292 -0.50 29.93 -15.23
N PRO A 293 -1.51 30.49 -14.52
CA PRO A 293 -2.90 30.13 -14.76
C PRO A 293 -3.23 30.35 -16.23
N PHE A 294 -3.70 29.30 -16.91
CA PHE A 294 -4.26 29.42 -18.24
C PHE A 294 -5.37 30.49 -18.15
N LYS A 295 -5.21 31.55 -18.96
CA LYS A 295 -6.14 32.69 -18.99
C LYS A 295 -7.58 32.17 -19.11
N LEU A 296 -8.42 32.63 -18.18
CA LEU A 296 -9.88 32.59 -18.23
C LEU A 296 -10.40 33.09 -19.58
#